data_AF-A0A7Y3JEP3-F1
#
_entry.id   AF-A0A7Y3JEP3-F1
#
_cell.length_a   1.000
_cell.length_b   1.000
_cell.length_c   1.000
_cell.angle_alpha   90.00
_cell.angle_beta   90.00
_cell.angle_gamma   90.00
#
_symmetry.space_group_name_H-M   'P 1'
#
loop_
_entity.id
_entity.type
_entity.pdbx_description
1 polymer ?
#
loop_
_entity_poly.entity_id
_entity_poly.type
_entity_poly.pdbx_seq_one_letter_code
_entity_poly.pdbx_strand_id
1 'polypeptide(L)'
;MGSAVADGWNQTWGFLSQMVDGLVQLVTGKLDPAKSLSGPILIAYYVGETASQSFLSGWGEGVGAIGNFLSFISLALFLMNLLPLPALDGGNVALNLVEMIRRKAWKVRTLVRFQQVGVFFILVLIVFTTYNNLAFLLAPK
;
A
#
# COMPACT_ATOMS: atom_id res chain seq x y z
N MET A 1 -28.27 1.46 -12.80
CA MET A 1 -27.07 2.32 -12.91
C MET A 1 -26.79 3.06 -11.59
N GLY A 2 -27.75 3.76 -10.98
CA GLY A 2 -27.53 4.45 -9.69
C GLY A 2 -27.17 3.52 -8.51
N SER A 3 -27.75 2.31 -8.44
CA SER A 3 -27.40 1.32 -7.41
C SER A 3 -25.96 0.82 -7.51
N ALA A 4 -25.50 0.48 -8.72
CA ALA A 4 -24.13 -0.01 -8.93
C ALA A 4 -23.05 1.02 -8.54
N VAL A 5 -23.31 2.32 -8.74
CA VAL A 5 -22.40 3.39 -8.29
C VAL A 5 -22.40 3.52 -6.77
N ALA A 6 -23.57 3.43 -6.14
CA ALA A 6 -23.70 3.46 -4.69
C ALA A 6 -23.04 2.24 -4.02
N ASP A 7 -23.20 1.04 -4.60
CA ASP A 7 -22.57 -0.18 -4.14
C ASP A 7 -21.04 -0.11 -4.27
N GLY A 8 -20.54 0.39 -5.41
CA GLY A 8 -19.10 0.62 -5.61
C GLY A 8 -18.51 1.66 -4.65
N TRP A 9 -19.26 2.71 -4.32
CA TRP A 9 -18.87 3.69 -3.30
C TRP A 9 -18.74 3.06 -1.92
N ASN A 10 -19.76 2.30 -1.49
CA ASN A 10 -19.76 1.63 -0.19
C ASN A 10 -18.63 0.59 -0.10
N GLN A 11 -18.38 -0.15 -1.18
CA GLN A 11 -17.30 -1.13 -1.25
C GLN A 11 -15.92 -0.46 -1.15
N THR A 12 -15.73 0.64 -1.90
CA THR A 12 -14.49 1.43 -1.87
C THR A 12 -14.23 2.00 -0.48
N TRP A 13 -15.27 2.57 0.14
CA TRP A 13 -15.20 3.08 1.51
C TRP A 13 -14.88 1.98 2.51
N GLY A 14 -15.51 0.80 2.36
CA GLY A 14 -15.25 -0.37 3.20
C GLY A 14 -13.84 -0.92 3.08
N PHE A 15 -13.23 -0.90 1.88
CA PHE A 15 -11.82 -1.25 1.70
C PHE A 15 -10.90 -0.20 2.31
N LEU A 16 -11.20 1.07 2.09
CA LEU A 16 -10.42 2.18 2.63
C LEU A 16 -10.39 2.14 4.16
N SER A 17 -11.54 1.93 4.82
CA SER A 17 -11.62 1.86 6.28
C SER A 17 -10.82 0.69 6.84
N GLN A 18 -10.93 -0.51 6.24
CA GLN A 18 -10.16 -1.69 6.65
C GLN A 18 -8.65 -1.46 6.52
N MET A 19 -8.21 -0.80 5.45
CA MET A 19 -6.79 -0.47 5.26
C MET A 19 -6.30 0.51 6.32
N VAL A 20 -7.08 1.55 6.62
CA VAL A 20 -6.75 2.53 7.66
C VAL A 20 -6.70 1.86 9.03
N ASP A 21 -7.68 1.01 9.36
CA ASP A 21 -7.70 0.27 10.62
C ASP A 21 -6.49 -0.66 10.74
N GLY A 22 -6.10 -1.34 9.66
CA GLY A 22 -4.88 -2.15 9.61
C GLY A 22 -3.61 -1.34 9.87
N LEU A 23 -3.49 -0.16 9.26
CA LEU A 23 -2.37 0.76 9.51
C LEU A 23 -2.35 1.25 10.96
N VAL A 24 -3.50 1.62 11.53
CA VAL A 24 -3.62 2.02 12.93
C VAL A 24 -3.22 0.88 13.87
N GLN A 25 -3.66 -0.34 13.59
CA GLN A 25 -3.28 -1.52 14.38
C GLN A 25 -1.80 -1.84 14.31
N LEU A 26 -1.18 -1.64 13.14
CA LEU A 26 0.26 -1.79 12.96
C LEU A 26 1.05 -0.74 13.76
N VAL A 27 0.64 0.54 13.69
CA VAL A 27 1.29 1.63 14.43
C VAL A 27 1.06 1.52 15.95
N THR A 28 -0.09 1.00 16.38
CA THR A 28 -0.41 0.77 17.80
C THR A 28 0.18 -0.53 18.35
N GLY A 29 0.91 -1.31 17.53
CA GLY A 29 1.58 -2.55 17.95
C GLY A 29 0.63 -3.73 18.20
N LYS A 30 -0.62 -3.65 17.77
CA LYS A 30 -1.59 -4.75 17.84
C LYS A 30 -1.34 -5.82 16.77
N LEU A 31 -0.60 -5.47 15.72
CA LEU A 31 -0.16 -6.36 14.66
C LEU A 31 1.36 -6.47 14.68
N ASP A 32 1.87 -7.69 14.51
CA ASP A 32 3.30 -7.96 14.37
C ASP A 32 3.78 -7.49 12.98
N PRO A 33 4.64 -6.46 12.90
CA PRO A 33 5.10 -5.92 11.62
C PRO A 33 5.81 -6.97 10.75
N ALA A 34 6.48 -7.95 11.36
CA ALA A 34 7.18 -9.00 10.63
C ALA A 34 6.22 -9.99 9.94
N LYS A 35 4.99 -10.11 10.42
CA LYS A 35 3.97 -10.99 9.83
C LYS A 35 2.95 -10.23 8.98
N SER A 36 2.77 -8.94 9.24
CA SER A 36 1.77 -8.11 8.58
C SER A 36 2.30 -7.31 7.38
N LEU A 37 3.62 -7.12 7.23
CA LEU A 37 4.18 -6.58 5.99
C LEU A 37 4.25 -7.67 4.91
N SER A 38 3.18 -7.76 4.12
CA SER A 38 3.17 -8.52 2.87
C SER A 38 4.15 -7.89 1.88
N GLY A 39 5.21 -8.61 1.52
CA GLY A 39 6.18 -8.15 0.52
C GLY A 39 5.61 -8.24 -0.90
N PRO A 40 6.27 -7.62 -1.91
CA PRO A 40 5.85 -7.66 -3.30
C PRO A 40 5.63 -9.08 -3.84
N ILE A 41 6.44 -10.04 -3.37
CA ILE A 41 6.36 -11.45 -3.75
C ILE A 41 5.04 -12.07 -3.27
N LEU A 42 4.68 -11.86 -2.01
CA LEU A 42 3.48 -12.44 -1.41
C LEU A 42 2.22 -11.81 -2.00
N ILE A 43 2.25 -10.51 -2.28
CA ILE A 43 1.18 -9.82 -3.02
C ILE A 43 1.01 -10.46 -4.39
N ALA A 44 2.08 -10.62 -5.17
CA ALA A 44 2.02 -11.26 -6.49
C ALA A 44 1.50 -12.71 -6.43
N TYR A 45 1.88 -13.46 -5.39
CA TYR A 45 1.40 -14.83 -5.16
C TYR A 45 -0.12 -14.88 -4.92
N TYR A 46 -0.64 -14.09 -3.98
CA TYR A 46 -2.08 -14.07 -3.67
C TYR A 46 -2.94 -13.66 -4.88
N VAL A 47 -2.41 -12.79 -5.73
CA VAL A 47 -3.07 -12.37 -6.97
C VAL A 47 -3.13 -13.52 -7.95
N GLY A 48 -2.00 -14.18 -8.18
CA GLY A 48 -1.92 -15.32 -9.08
C GLY A 48 -2.88 -16.42 -8.65
N GLU A 49 -2.92 -16.73 -7.36
CA GLU A 49 -3.82 -17.75 -6.81
C GLU A 49 -5.30 -17.35 -6.90
N THR A 50 -5.65 -16.14 -6.47
CA THR A 50 -7.05 -15.66 -6.51
C THR A 50 -7.55 -15.54 -7.95
N ALA A 51 -6.75 -14.95 -8.85
CA ALA A 51 -7.12 -14.83 -10.25
C ALA A 51 -7.28 -16.22 -10.90
N SER A 52 -6.33 -17.14 -10.68
CA SER A 52 -6.41 -18.49 -11.25
C SER A 52 -7.67 -19.22 -10.79
N GLN A 53 -8.01 -19.14 -9.49
CA GLN A 53 -9.23 -19.74 -8.96
C GLN A 53 -10.50 -19.10 -9.54
N SER A 54 -10.55 -17.77 -9.70
CA SER A 54 -11.72 -17.09 -10.26
C SER A 54 -11.92 -17.31 -11.77
N PHE A 55 -10.84 -17.48 -12.54
CA PHE A 55 -10.96 -17.83 -13.95
C PHE A 55 -11.49 -19.25 -14.18
N LEU A 56 -11.27 -20.17 -13.22
CA LEU A 56 -11.86 -21.51 -13.27
C LEU A 56 -13.39 -21.46 -13.09
N SER A 57 -13.90 -20.51 -12.32
CA SER A 57 -15.35 -20.31 -12.12
C SER A 57 -16.05 -19.66 -13.32
N GLY A 58 -15.32 -18.87 -14.11
CA GLY A 58 -15.81 -18.31 -15.38
C GLY A 58 -15.15 -16.99 -15.76
N TRP A 59 -15.24 -16.63 -17.04
CA TRP A 59 -14.61 -15.40 -17.58
C TRP A 59 -15.10 -14.12 -16.89
N GLY A 60 -16.39 -14.03 -16.55
CA GLY A 60 -16.95 -12.87 -15.86
C GLY A 60 -16.43 -12.71 -14.44
N GLU A 61 -16.26 -13.82 -13.72
CA GLU A 61 -15.73 -13.83 -12.35
C GLU A 61 -14.23 -13.55 -12.32
N GLY A 62 -13.47 -14.08 -13.29
CA GLY A 62 -12.04 -13.77 -13.43
C GLY A 62 -11.78 -12.27 -13.67
N VAL A 63 -12.55 -11.64 -14.57
CA VAL A 63 -12.43 -10.18 -14.81
C VAL A 63 -12.85 -9.38 -13.57
N GLY A 64 -13.90 -9.81 -12.87
CA GLY A 64 -14.33 -9.19 -11.61
C GLY A 64 -13.27 -9.29 -10.51
N ALA A 65 -12.59 -10.42 -10.39
CA ALA A 65 -11.52 -10.63 -9.42
C ALA A 65 -10.29 -9.74 -9.70
N ILE A 66 -9.88 -9.62 -10.96
CA ILE A 66 -8.82 -8.68 -11.36
C ILE A 66 -9.25 -7.24 -11.07
N GLY A 67 -10.50 -6.88 -11.38
CA GLY A 67 -11.05 -5.56 -11.09
C GLY A 67 -10.97 -5.21 -9.60
N ASN A 68 -11.45 -6.11 -8.73
CA ASN A 68 -11.36 -5.94 -7.28
C ASN A 68 -9.91 -5.83 -6.80
N PHE A 69 -9.01 -6.65 -7.35
CA PHE A 69 -7.60 -6.59 -6.97
C PHE A 69 -6.93 -5.27 -7.41
N LEU A 70 -7.24 -4.81 -8.63
CA LEU A 70 -6.75 -3.53 -9.12
C LEU A 70 -7.27 -2.39 -8.24
N SER A 71 -8.55 -2.41 -7.87
CA SER A 71 -9.13 -1.45 -6.93
C SER A 71 -8.41 -1.48 -5.58
N PHE A 72 -8.10 -2.67 -5.05
CA PHE A 72 -7.34 -2.83 -3.81
C PHE A 72 -5.94 -2.22 -3.92
N ILE A 73 -5.16 -2.54 -4.96
CA ILE A 73 -3.83 -1.90 -5.13
C ILE A 73 -3.97 -0.39 -5.28
N SER A 74 -4.92 0.09 -6.08
CA SER A 74 -5.12 1.53 -6.28
C SER A 74 -5.39 2.25 -4.97
N LEU A 75 -6.22 1.68 -4.08
CA LEU A 75 -6.48 2.23 -2.76
C LEU A 75 -5.26 2.12 -1.83
N ALA A 76 -4.51 1.01 -1.89
CA ALA A 76 -3.28 0.84 -1.13
C ALA A 76 -2.25 1.90 -1.51
N LEU A 77 -2.04 2.13 -2.82
CA LEU A 77 -1.13 3.13 -3.35
C LEU A 77 -1.60 4.54 -3.00
N PHE A 78 -2.91 4.82 -3.13
CA PHE A 78 -3.48 6.09 -2.71
C PHE A 78 -3.20 6.39 -1.24
N LEU A 79 -3.49 5.45 -0.33
CA LEU A 79 -3.25 5.62 1.10
C LEU A 79 -1.76 5.75 1.41
N MET A 80 -0.92 4.88 0.87
CA MET A 80 0.53 4.92 1.08
C MET A 80 1.12 6.22 0.58
N ASN A 81 0.74 6.69 -0.61
CA ASN A 81 1.20 7.95 -1.16
C ASN A 81 0.67 9.16 -0.37
N LEU A 82 -0.40 9.04 0.40
CA LEU A 82 -0.87 10.13 1.25
C LEU A 82 -0.10 10.22 2.58
N LEU A 83 0.65 9.18 2.96
CA LEU A 83 1.44 9.20 4.19
C LEU A 83 2.55 10.25 4.09
N PRO A 84 2.86 10.96 5.20
CA PRO A 84 3.92 11.96 5.25
C PRO A 84 5.31 11.30 5.34
N LEU A 85 5.60 10.36 4.45
CA LEU A 85 6.86 9.63 4.38
C LEU A 85 7.79 10.24 3.31
N PRO A 86 9.10 10.31 3.57
CA PRO A 86 10.06 10.74 2.58
C PRO A 86 10.07 9.79 1.38
N ALA A 87 10.27 10.34 0.18
CA ALA A 87 10.17 9.66 -1.12
C ALA A 87 8.77 9.36 -1.67
N LEU A 88 7.70 9.56 -0.90
CA LEU A 88 6.31 9.50 -1.37
C LEU A 88 5.73 10.90 -1.62
N ASP A 89 4.66 10.96 -2.44
CA ASP A 89 3.99 12.22 -2.79
C ASP A 89 3.51 12.99 -1.54
N GLY A 90 2.99 12.27 -0.54
CA GLY A 90 2.49 12.82 0.72
C GLY A 90 3.59 13.45 1.58
N GLY A 91 4.84 12.96 1.47
CA GLY A 91 6.00 13.60 2.10
C GLY A 91 6.28 14.98 1.51
N ASN A 92 6.21 15.10 0.18
CA ASN A 92 6.37 16.39 -0.50
C ASN A 92 5.20 17.34 -0.19
N VAL A 93 3.97 16.82 -0.19
CA VAL A 93 2.78 17.58 0.22
C VAL A 93 2.94 18.09 1.65
N ALA A 94 3.35 17.25 2.59
CA ALA A 94 3.58 17.64 3.99
C ALA A 94 4.67 18.73 4.11
N LEU A 95 5.78 18.59 3.39
CA LEU A 95 6.85 19.61 3.38
C LEU A 95 6.37 20.95 2.80
N ASN A 96 5.59 20.91 1.73
CA ASN A 96 5.00 22.10 1.10
C ASN A 96 3.96 22.76 2.01
N LEU A 97 3.14 21.98 2.72
CA LEU A 97 2.20 22.50 3.73
C LEU A 97 2.95 23.20 4.86
N VAL A 98 4.03 22.61 5.37
CA VAL A 98 4.88 23.23 6.40
C VAL A 98 5.56 24.49 5.86
N GLU A 99 6.01 24.48 4.61
CA GLU A 99 6.58 25.66 3.94
C GLU A 99 5.56 26.79 3.82
N MET A 100 4.32 26.48 3.44
CA MET A 100 3.22 27.44 3.34
C MET A 100 2.89 28.09 4.69
N ILE A 101 2.86 27.30 5.77
CA ILE A 101 2.65 27.80 7.14
C ILE A 101 3.84 28.66 7.59
N ARG A 102 5.07 28.21 7.34
CA ARG A 102 6.30 28.92 7.73
C ARG A 102 6.61 30.13 6.84
N ARG A 103 5.98 30.23 5.67
CA ARG A 103 6.25 31.20 4.59
C ARG A 103 7.74 31.30 4.22
N LYS A 104 8.49 30.20 4.40
CA LYS A 104 9.94 30.17 4.18
C LYS A 104 10.36 28.88 3.50
N ALA A 105 10.94 29.05 2.32
CA ALA A 105 11.40 27.97 1.48
C ALA A 105 12.43 27.07 2.16
N TRP A 106 12.29 25.77 1.95
CA TRP A 106 13.32 24.81 2.32
C TRP A 106 14.54 24.96 1.41
N LYS A 107 15.75 24.80 1.97
CA LYS A 107 16.96 24.75 1.14
C LYS A 107 16.90 23.49 0.28
N VAL A 108 17.22 23.60 -1.01
CA VAL A 108 17.27 22.48 -1.96
C VAL A 108 18.06 21.30 -1.41
N ARG A 109 19.21 21.55 -0.76
CA ARG A 109 20.04 20.52 -0.12
C ARG A 109 19.30 19.72 0.97
N THR A 110 18.32 20.32 1.64
CA THR A 110 17.51 19.65 2.68
C THR A 110 16.46 18.74 2.04
N LEU A 111 15.80 19.21 0.98
CA LEU A 111 14.83 18.42 0.21
C LEU A 111 15.49 17.19 -0.43
N VAL A 112 16.66 17.38 -1.05
CA VAL A 112 17.42 16.26 -1.65
C VAL A 112 17.82 15.23 -0.60
N ARG A 113 18.29 15.66 0.57
CA ARG A 113 18.63 14.73 1.67
C ARG A 113 17.41 13.99 2.20
N PHE A 114 16.28 14.68 2.37
CA PHE A 114 15.02 14.07 2.79
C PHE A 114 14.58 12.98 1.79
N GLN A 115 14.62 13.26 0.49
CA GLN A 115 14.31 12.30 -0.55
C GLN A 115 15.27 11.10 -0.54
N GLN A 116 16.58 11.34 -0.40
CA GLN A 116 17.59 10.28 -0.35
C GLN A 116 17.39 9.34 0.85
N VAL A 117 17.06 9.89 2.02
CA VAL A 117 16.73 9.08 3.21
C VAL A 117 15.50 8.22 2.96
N GLY A 118 14.47 8.77 2.32
CA GLY A 118 13.26 8.03 1.94
C GLY A 118 13.55 6.87 1.00
N VAL A 119 14.27 7.13 -0.09
CA VAL A 119 14.64 6.09 -1.06
C VAL A 119 15.48 5.00 -0.38
N PHE A 120 16.46 5.38 0.44
CA PHE A 120 17.28 4.43 1.18
C PHE A 120 16.43 3.56 2.11
N PHE A 121 15.49 4.17 2.85
CA PHE A 121 14.58 3.44 3.73
C PHE A 121 13.69 2.46 2.97
N ILE A 122 13.12 2.87 1.84
CA ILE A 122 12.32 2.00 0.97
C ILE A 122 13.15 0.81 0.46
N LEU A 123 14.38 1.06 0.01
CA LEU A 123 15.28 -0.02 -0.45
C LEU A 123 15.57 -1.03 0.66
N VAL A 124 15.87 -0.55 1.87
CA VAL A 124 16.09 -1.41 3.04
C VAL A 124 14.84 -2.24 3.35
N LEU A 125 13.65 -1.63 3.30
CA LEU A 125 12.39 -2.34 3.51
C LEU A 125 12.13 -3.39 2.42
N ILE A 126 12.41 -3.11 1.15
CA ILE A 126 12.26 -4.08 0.07
C ILE A 126 13.15 -5.29 0.31
N VAL A 127 14.42 -5.07 0.68
CA VAL A 127 15.36 -6.17 0.99
C VAL A 127 14.90 -6.95 2.22
N PHE A 128 14.54 -6.25 3.30
CA PHE A 128 14.07 -6.85 4.55
C PHE A 128 12.81 -7.71 4.35
N THR A 129 11.80 -7.14 3.70
CA THR A 129 10.56 -7.86 3.42
C THR A 129 10.81 -9.04 2.49
N THR A 130 11.59 -8.87 1.43
CA THR A 130 11.92 -9.97 0.51
C THR A 130 12.60 -11.13 1.24
N TYR A 131 13.57 -10.85 2.11
CA TYR A 131 14.24 -11.87 2.92
C TYR A 131 13.26 -12.60 3.86
N ASN A 132 12.43 -11.84 4.57
CA ASN A 132 11.44 -12.40 5.50
C ASN A 132 10.37 -13.24 4.78
N ASN A 133 9.96 -12.85 3.56
CA ASN A 133 8.99 -13.59 2.76
C ASN A 133 9.58 -14.90 2.17
N LEU A 134 10.90 -14.98 1.96
CA LEU A 134 11.54 -16.22 1.53
C LEU A 134 11.45 -17.31 2.62
N ALA A 135 11.54 -16.91 3.89
CA ALA A 135 11.34 -17.82 5.02
C ALA A 135 9.89 -18.34 5.08
N PHE A 136 8.90 -17.52 4.73
CA PHE A 136 7.49 -17.93 4.65
C PHE A 136 7.25 -18.95 3.51
N LEU A 137 7.84 -18.73 2.32
CA LEU A 137 7.70 -19.64 1.17
C LEU A 137 8.42 -20.99 1.35
N LEU A 138 9.48 -21.02 2.15
CA LEU A 138 10.27 -22.23 2.44
C LEU A 138 9.82 -22.97 3.71
N ALA A 139 8.94 -22.37 4.52
CA ALA A 139 8.36 -23.05 5.66
C ALA A 139 7.43 -24.18 5.17
N PRO A 140 7.59 -25.42 5.68
CA PRO A 140 6.67 -26.51 5.33
C PRO A 140 5.26 -26.14 5.81
N LYS A 141 4.29 -26.30 4.92
CA LYS A 141 2.84 -26.16 5.21
C LYS A 141 2.37 -27.31 6.09
#